data_AF-A0A929HEW8-F1
#
_entry.id   AF-A0A929HEW8-F1
#
_cell.length_a   1.000
_cell.length_b   1.000
_cell.length_c   1.000
_cell.angle_alpha   90.00
_cell.angle_beta   90.00
_cell.angle_gamma   90.00
#
_symmetry.space_group_name_H-M   'P 1'
#
loop_
_entity.id
_entity.type
_entity.pdbx_description
1 polymer ?
#
loop_
_entity_poly.entity_id
_entity_poly.type
_entity_poly.pdbx_seq_one_letter_code
_entity_poly.pdbx_strand_id
1 'polypeptide(L)'
;ASIYAPEVSGKHLKQLEAYQRMPDVVLFRVQEVEVELNELDLPGPTRRKVPCSRCGQVVRDGREMIRNGAIFCRPCSDGTYFVNAREITWPNMNRIPSNKAKTSSPKIVGDSKGHSASHHLNKCHVLGHKEI
;
A
#
# COMPACT_ATOMS: atom_id res chain seq x y z
N ALA A 1 12.02 -19.54 -12.14
CA ALA A 1 12.63 -19.82 -10.82
C ALA A 1 13.46 -21.11 -10.82
N SER A 2 12.91 -22.24 -11.26
CA SER A 2 13.60 -23.54 -11.24
C SER A 2 14.91 -23.61 -12.03
N ILE A 3 15.10 -22.77 -13.04
CA ILE A 3 16.35 -22.67 -13.81
C ILE A 3 17.45 -21.93 -13.02
N TYR A 4 17.07 -20.94 -12.20
CA TYR A 4 18.01 -20.01 -11.55
C TYR A 4 18.30 -20.35 -10.08
N ALA A 5 17.44 -21.15 -9.44
CA ALA A 5 17.68 -21.73 -8.12
C ALA A 5 17.13 -23.17 -8.05
N PRO A 6 17.62 -24.11 -8.89
CA PRO A 6 17.14 -25.49 -8.89
C PRO A 6 17.32 -26.19 -7.54
N GLU A 7 18.39 -25.86 -6.83
CA GLU A 7 18.84 -26.48 -5.59
C GLU A 7 18.01 -26.09 -4.35
N VAL A 8 17.31 -24.96 -4.38
CA VAL A 8 16.51 -24.50 -3.25
C VAL A 8 15.18 -25.27 -3.19
N SER A 9 14.89 -25.93 -2.08
CA SER A 9 13.59 -26.59 -1.89
C SER A 9 12.51 -25.61 -1.44
N GLY A 10 11.25 -25.90 -1.81
CA GLY A 10 10.10 -25.07 -1.49
C GLY A 10 9.89 -23.91 -2.48
N LYS A 11 8.65 -23.80 -2.98
CA LYS A 11 8.28 -22.84 -4.05
C LYS A 11 8.67 -21.40 -3.73
N HIS A 12 8.36 -20.92 -2.53
CA HIS A 12 8.59 -19.54 -2.13
C HIS A 12 10.09 -19.20 -2.02
N LEU A 13 10.87 -20.03 -1.33
CA LEU A 13 12.30 -19.83 -1.16
C LEU A 13 13.04 -19.92 -2.49
N LYS A 14 12.68 -20.91 -3.33
CA LYS A 14 13.20 -21.03 -4.69
C LYS A 14 12.93 -19.79 -5.53
N GLN A 15 11.75 -19.21 -5.41
CA GLN A 15 11.40 -17.99 -6.15
C GLN A 15 12.20 -16.77 -5.66
N LEU A 16 12.32 -16.60 -4.35
CA LEU A 16 13.07 -15.49 -3.75
C LEU A 16 14.56 -15.55 -4.13
N GLU A 17 15.16 -16.74 -4.07
CA GLU A 17 16.56 -16.94 -4.44
C GLU A 17 16.77 -16.79 -5.96
N ALA A 18 15.83 -17.32 -6.76
CA ALA A 18 15.91 -17.18 -8.21
C ALA A 18 15.84 -15.71 -8.65
N TYR A 19 15.00 -14.88 -8.02
CA TYR A 19 14.90 -13.45 -8.36
C TYR A 19 16.16 -12.65 -8.03
N GLN A 20 16.92 -13.05 -7.00
CA GLN A 20 18.20 -12.41 -6.69
C GLN A 20 19.29 -12.72 -7.73
N ARG A 21 19.15 -13.81 -8.48
CA ARG A 21 20.15 -14.30 -9.43
C ARG A 21 19.80 -14.08 -10.89
N MET A 22 18.51 -13.96 -11.21
CA MET A 22 18.05 -13.76 -12.59
C MET A 22 18.66 -12.47 -13.15
N PRO A 23 19.21 -12.50 -14.37
CA PRO A 23 19.69 -11.28 -15.00
C PRO A 23 18.52 -10.36 -15.35
N ASP A 24 18.78 -9.05 -15.37
CA ASP A 24 17.75 -8.03 -15.60
C ASP A 24 16.96 -8.24 -16.90
N VAL A 25 17.60 -8.73 -17.96
CA VAL A 25 16.95 -9.02 -19.26
C VAL A 25 15.88 -10.10 -19.20
N VAL A 26 15.89 -10.94 -18.15
CA VAL A 26 14.88 -11.98 -17.90
C VAL A 26 13.80 -11.45 -16.96
N LEU A 27 14.16 -10.59 -16.00
CA LEU A 27 13.23 -10.00 -15.04
C LEU A 27 12.40 -8.86 -15.64
N PHE A 28 12.99 -8.09 -16.53
CA PHE A 28 12.46 -6.81 -16.98
C PHE A 28 12.48 -6.70 -18.51
N ARG A 29 11.42 -6.10 -19.03
CA ARG A 29 11.40 -5.53 -20.38
C ARG A 29 11.49 -4.01 -20.23
N VAL A 30 12.52 -3.42 -20.82
CA VAL A 30 12.75 -1.97 -20.76
C VAL A 30 12.45 -1.35 -22.12
N GLN A 31 11.74 -0.23 -22.11
CA GLN A 31 11.46 0.56 -23.31
C GLN A 31 11.74 2.03 -23.00
N GLU A 32 12.49 2.67 -23.87
CA GLU A 32 12.63 4.13 -23.87
C GLU A 32 11.36 4.75 -24.45
N VAL A 33 10.82 5.75 -23.75
CA VAL A 33 9.56 6.41 -24.09
C VAL A 33 9.70 7.91 -23.89
N GLU A 34 8.95 8.67 -24.68
CA GLU A 34 8.79 10.12 -24.51
C GLU A 34 7.41 10.41 -23.91
N VAL A 35 7.35 11.31 -22.93
CA VAL A 35 6.12 11.71 -22.25
C VAL A 35 6.12 13.22 -22.05
N GLU A 36 5.00 13.85 -22.38
CA GLU A 36 4.77 15.25 -22.07
C GLU A 36 4.53 15.40 -20.56
N LEU A 37 5.43 16.10 -19.87
CA LEU A 37 5.32 16.36 -18.43
C LEU A 37 5.01 17.84 -18.20
N ASN A 38 4.00 18.12 -17.38
CA ASN A 38 3.77 19.48 -16.87
C ASN A 38 4.76 19.78 -15.73
N GLU A 39 5.12 21.04 -15.53
CA GLU A 39 5.90 21.47 -14.37
C GLU A 39 5.30 21.05 -13.02
N LEU A 40 3.96 20.95 -12.97
CA LEU A 40 3.22 20.51 -11.78
C LEU A 40 3.26 18.99 -11.56
N ASP A 41 3.67 18.21 -12.56
CA ASP A 41 3.86 16.76 -12.45
C ASP A 41 5.27 16.39 -11.97
N LEU A 42 6.23 17.32 -12.07
CA LEU A 42 7.60 17.09 -11.68
C LEU A 42 7.72 16.87 -10.16
N PRO A 43 8.53 15.89 -9.72
CA PRO A 43 8.81 15.70 -8.31
C PRO A 43 9.59 16.90 -7.75
N GLY A 44 9.28 17.31 -6.51
CA GLY A 44 9.98 18.40 -5.86
C GLY A 44 9.09 19.21 -4.92
N PRO A 45 9.54 20.40 -4.49
CA PRO A 45 8.73 21.31 -3.70
C PRO A 45 7.46 21.71 -4.45
N THR A 46 6.34 21.72 -3.74
CA THR A 46 5.04 22.13 -4.29
C THR A 46 5.11 23.55 -4.87
N ARG A 47 4.74 23.67 -6.13
CA ARG A 47 4.75 24.92 -6.90
C ARG A 47 3.45 25.72 -6.74
N ARG A 48 2.33 25.05 -6.49
CA ARG A 48 1.01 25.69 -6.36
C ARG A 48 0.20 25.11 -5.21
N LYS A 49 -0.50 25.97 -4.47
CA LYS A 49 -1.36 25.62 -3.34
C LYS A 49 -2.64 26.42 -3.39
N VAL A 50 -3.79 25.76 -3.34
CA VAL A 50 -5.10 26.43 -3.33
C VAL A 50 -6.04 25.71 -2.38
N PRO A 51 -6.75 26.42 -1.48
CA PRO A 51 -7.74 25.78 -0.62
C PRO A 51 -9.00 25.40 -1.41
N CYS A 52 -9.55 24.22 -1.13
CA CYS A 52 -10.85 23.80 -1.63
C CYS A 52 -11.97 24.69 -1.05
N SER A 53 -12.83 25.24 -1.90
CA SER A 53 -13.94 26.10 -1.52
C SER A 53 -15.01 25.39 -0.67
N ARG A 54 -15.05 24.05 -0.66
CA ARG A 54 -16.02 23.27 0.13
C ARG A 54 -15.48 22.80 1.49
N CYS A 55 -14.29 22.19 1.51
CA CYS A 55 -13.75 21.55 2.71
C CYS A 55 -12.51 22.25 3.29
N GLY A 56 -11.97 23.28 2.63
CA GLY A 56 -10.78 24.00 3.08
C GLY A 56 -9.46 23.26 2.90
N GLN A 57 -9.46 21.97 2.50
CA GLN A 57 -8.23 21.22 2.25
C GLN A 57 -7.38 21.93 1.17
N VAL A 58 -6.10 22.11 1.45
CA VAL A 58 -5.14 22.67 0.50
C VAL A 58 -4.85 21.64 -0.58
N VAL A 59 -5.29 21.92 -1.80
CA VAL A 59 -4.94 21.18 -3.01
C VAL A 59 -3.59 21.69 -3.52
N ARG A 60 -2.73 20.77 -3.93
CA ARG A 60 -1.34 21.04 -4.31
C ARG A 60 -1.10 20.66 -5.76
N ASP A 61 -0.20 21.38 -6.40
CA ASP A 61 0.38 21.04 -7.70
C ASP A 61 -0.68 20.78 -8.78
N GLY A 62 -1.65 21.69 -8.88
CA GLY A 62 -2.63 21.70 -9.99
C GLY A 62 -3.70 20.63 -9.95
N ARG A 63 -3.83 19.88 -8.83
CA ARG A 63 -4.79 18.76 -8.74
C ARG A 63 -6.22 19.19 -8.43
N GLU A 64 -6.51 20.49 -8.42
CA GLU A 64 -7.84 21.03 -8.13
C GLU A 64 -8.75 21.03 -9.37
N MET A 65 -10.05 20.99 -9.12
CA MET A 65 -11.09 21.02 -10.14
C MET A 65 -11.80 22.37 -10.09
N ILE A 66 -11.95 23.03 -11.24
CA ILE A 66 -12.69 24.30 -11.34
C ILE A 66 -14.12 23.99 -11.77
N ARG A 67 -15.10 24.40 -10.96
CA ARG A 67 -16.54 24.26 -11.25
C ARG A 67 -17.23 25.58 -10.94
N ASN A 68 -17.96 26.14 -11.90
CA ASN A 68 -18.69 27.40 -11.75
C ASN A 68 -17.84 28.54 -11.15
N GLY A 69 -16.56 28.62 -11.54
CA GLY A 69 -15.60 29.62 -11.05
C GLY A 69 -15.02 29.37 -9.65
N ALA A 70 -15.48 28.34 -8.94
CA ALA A 70 -14.93 27.94 -7.64
C ALA A 70 -13.97 26.75 -7.77
N ILE A 71 -13.05 26.63 -6.80
CA ILE A 71 -11.96 25.66 -6.81
C ILE A 71 -12.25 24.55 -5.80
N PHE A 72 -12.17 23.30 -6.23
CA PHE A 72 -12.47 22.13 -5.39
C PHE A 72 -11.36 21.11 -5.40
N CYS A 73 -11.18 20.37 -4.30
CA CYS A 73 -10.42 19.13 -4.35
C CYS A 73 -11.21 18.06 -5.12
N ARG A 74 -10.50 17.08 -5.71
CA ARG A 74 -11.14 15.95 -6.41
C ARG A 74 -12.25 15.26 -5.59
N PRO A 75 -12.04 14.92 -4.29
CA PRO A 75 -13.10 14.37 -3.44
C PRO A 75 -14.40 15.19 -3.40
N CYS A 76 -14.28 16.52 -3.32
CA CYS A 76 -15.45 17.40 -3.21
C CYS A 76 -16.17 17.63 -4.55
N SER A 77 -15.50 17.39 -5.67
CA SER A 77 -16.00 17.66 -7.03
C SER A 77 -16.47 16.40 -7.75
N ASP A 78 -15.61 15.39 -7.83
CA ASP A 78 -15.85 14.16 -8.59
C ASP A 78 -16.17 12.95 -7.69
N GLY A 79 -16.15 13.13 -6.36
CA GLY A 79 -16.44 12.10 -5.38
C GLY A 79 -15.22 11.28 -4.96
N THR A 80 -15.48 10.20 -4.21
CA THR A 80 -14.46 9.37 -3.57
C THR A 80 -14.74 7.89 -3.78
N TYR A 81 -13.69 7.06 -3.74
CA TYR A 81 -13.83 5.58 -3.76
C TYR A 81 -14.25 4.99 -2.39
N PHE A 82 -14.41 5.83 -1.37
CA PHE A 82 -14.86 5.47 -0.03
C PHE A 82 -16.15 6.24 0.32
N VAL A 83 -16.89 5.74 1.30
CA VAL A 83 -18.14 6.33 1.80
C VAL A 83 -18.09 6.51 3.32
N ASN A 84 -18.99 7.32 3.87
CA ASN A 84 -19.16 7.52 5.32
C ASN A 84 -17.88 7.95 6.06
N ALA A 85 -17.06 8.78 5.41
CA ALA A 85 -15.90 9.38 6.07
C ALA A 85 -16.36 10.26 7.23
N ARG A 86 -15.91 9.91 8.44
CA ARG A 86 -16.13 10.68 9.66
C ARG A 86 -14.80 11.04 10.27
N GLU A 87 -14.74 12.23 10.86
CA GLU A 87 -13.58 12.60 11.67
C GLU A 87 -13.51 11.69 12.90
N ILE A 88 -12.31 11.18 13.18
CA ILE A 88 -12.01 10.47 14.42
C ILE A 88 -11.10 11.35 15.27
N THR A 89 -11.51 11.60 16.51
CA THR A 89 -10.70 12.33 17.48
C THR A 89 -9.64 11.42 18.11
N TRP A 90 -8.63 12.02 18.76
CA TRP A 90 -7.55 11.31 19.47
C TRP A 90 -8.00 10.10 20.33
N PRO A 91 -9.10 10.17 21.12
CA PRO A 91 -9.58 9.01 21.88
C PRO A 91 -9.90 7.77 21.03
N ASN A 92 -10.30 7.97 19.77
CA ASN A 92 -10.65 6.91 18.83
C ASN A 92 -9.49 6.55 17.87
N MET A 93 -8.30 7.11 18.09
CA MET A 93 -7.08 6.87 17.29
C MET A 93 -5.93 6.32 18.16
N ASN A 94 -6.21 5.88 19.39
CA ASN A 94 -5.22 5.47 20.37
C ASN A 94 -4.64 4.06 20.12
N ARG A 95 -4.10 3.83 18.91
CA ARG A 95 -3.35 2.62 18.56
C ARG A 95 -1.86 2.92 18.61
N ILE A 96 -1.19 2.35 19.62
CA ILE A 96 0.26 2.38 19.73
C ILE A 96 0.82 1.09 19.07
N PRO A 97 1.76 1.16 18.09
CA PRO A 97 2.29 -0.01 17.40
C PRO A 97 3.05 -1.01 18.30
N SER A 98 3.50 -0.58 19.47
CA SER A 98 4.47 -1.30 20.31
C SER A 98 3.88 -2.07 21.50
N ASN A 99 2.56 -2.25 21.61
CA ASN A 99 2.02 -3.09 22.69
C ASN A 99 1.14 -4.20 22.12
N LYS A 100 1.61 -5.45 22.24
CA LYS A 100 0.76 -6.63 21.99
C LYS A 100 -0.39 -6.57 22.99
N ALA A 101 -1.54 -6.04 22.57
CA ALA A 101 -2.76 -6.12 23.35
C ALA A 101 -3.06 -7.60 23.58
N LYS A 102 -2.87 -8.06 24.83
CA LYS A 102 -3.32 -9.37 25.28
C LYS A 102 -4.84 -9.37 25.16
N THR A 103 -5.37 -9.90 24.08
CA THR A 103 -6.79 -10.16 23.92
C THR A 103 -7.09 -11.39 24.78
N SER A 104 -7.60 -11.16 26.00
CA SER A 104 -8.21 -12.22 26.81
C SER A 104 -9.44 -12.74 26.06
N SER A 105 -9.31 -13.92 25.47
CA SER A 105 -10.43 -14.62 24.83
C SER A 105 -11.33 -15.25 25.90
N PRO A 106 -12.66 -15.35 25.69
CA PRO A 106 -13.57 -16.04 26.59
C PRO A 106 -13.23 -17.52 26.71
N LYS A 107 -13.27 -18.06 27.93
CA LYS A 107 -12.99 -19.48 28.25
C LYS A 107 -14.10 -20.38 27.68
N ILE A 108 -13.72 -21.38 26.89
CA ILE A 108 -14.49 -22.62 26.67
C ILE A 108 -13.62 -23.78 27.19
N VAL A 109 -14.21 -24.65 28.02
CA VAL A 109 -13.54 -25.73 28.76
C VAL A 109 -13.56 -27.05 27.96
N GLY A 110 -12.43 -27.77 27.99
CA GLY A 110 -12.27 -29.22 27.71
C GLY A 110 -11.84 -29.56 26.27
N ASP A 111 -10.89 -30.46 25.97
CA ASP A 111 -10.03 -31.31 26.79
C ASP A 111 -8.84 -31.84 25.95
N SER A 112 -7.66 -31.89 26.58
CA SER A 112 -6.50 -32.79 26.39
C SER A 112 -5.71 -32.95 25.04
N LYS A 113 -4.37 -32.75 25.21
CA LYS A 113 -3.17 -33.34 24.54
C LYS A 113 -2.48 -32.64 23.35
N GLY A 114 -1.27 -32.12 23.63
CA GLY A 114 -0.04 -32.60 22.95
C GLY A 114 0.76 -31.64 22.06
N HIS A 115 1.92 -31.20 22.60
CA HIS A 115 3.23 -31.00 21.94
C HIS A 115 3.54 -29.75 21.08
N SER A 116 4.30 -28.86 21.75
CA SER A 116 5.54 -28.16 21.37
C SER A 116 5.73 -27.47 20.01
N ALA A 117 6.23 -26.23 20.18
CA ALA A 117 7.30 -25.55 19.44
C ALA A 117 6.91 -24.69 18.23
N SER A 118 6.93 -23.37 18.49
CA SER A 118 7.73 -22.34 17.81
C SER A 118 7.73 -22.32 16.27
N HIS A 119 7.29 -21.22 15.66
CA HIS A 119 8.21 -20.21 15.09
C HIS A 119 7.48 -19.02 14.45
N HIS A 120 8.26 -17.96 14.32
CA HIS A 120 7.96 -16.59 13.93
C HIS A 120 7.33 -16.39 12.54
N LEU A 121 6.53 -15.31 12.49
CA LEU A 121 6.11 -14.54 11.32
C LEU A 121 7.34 -14.00 10.55
N ASN A 122 7.31 -13.79 9.23
CA ASN A 122 6.63 -12.65 8.60
C ASN A 122 6.24 -12.94 7.14
N LYS A 123 4.94 -12.73 6.83
CA LYS A 123 4.39 -12.62 5.48
C LYS A 123 4.19 -11.14 5.16
N CYS A 124 4.94 -10.61 4.19
CA CYS A 124 4.56 -9.42 3.44
C CYS A 124 3.72 -9.85 2.23
N HIS A 125 2.62 -9.15 1.99
CA HIS A 125 1.67 -9.41 0.91
C HIS A 125 2.08 -8.58 -0.31
N VAL A 126 2.60 -9.22 -1.37
CA VAL A 126 2.73 -8.64 -2.71
C VAL A 126 1.58 -9.19 -3.53
N LEU A 127 0.76 -8.30 -4.09
CA LEU A 127 -0.39 -8.63 -4.92
C LEU A 127 0.11 -9.27 -6.22
N GLY A 128 -0.03 -10.59 -6.31
CA GLY A 128 0.21 -11.35 -7.53
C GLY A 128 -0.94 -11.14 -8.50
N HIS A 129 -0.67 -10.46 -9.61
CA HIS A 129 -1.49 -10.62 -10.81
C HIS A 129 -1.09 -11.90 -11.55
N LYS A 130 -2.13 -12.65 -11.86
CA LYS A 130 -2.26 -13.93 -12.55
C LYS A 130 -1.69 -13.91 -13.97
N GLU A 131 -1.45 -15.14 -14.46
CA GLU A 131 -1.30 -15.56 -15.86
C GLU A 131 0.08 -15.22 -16.46
N ILE A 132 0.88 -16.18 -16.94
CA ILE A 132 0.65 -17.46 -17.64
C ILE A 132 1.65 -18.52 -17.14
#